data_AF-A0A2V9UBB4-F1
#
_entry.id   AF-A0A2V9UBB4-F1
#
_cell.length_a   1.000
_cell.length_b   1.000
_cell.length_c   1.000
_cell.angle_alpha   90.00
_cell.angle_beta   90.00
_cell.angle_gamma   90.00
#
_symmetry.space_group_name_H-M   'P 1'
#
loop_
_entity.id
_entity.type
_entity.pdbx_description
1 polymer ?
#
loop_
_entity_poly.entity_id
_entity_poly.type
_entity_poly.pdbx_seq_one_letter_code
_entity_poly.pdbx_strand_id
1 'polypeptide(L)'
;MKLKLALAALLLASLAQAQETKKYHSGQLLQMESLECTVFENPIANASDSVVCQEYVLQGEDVLFHLRAKDLKHTILLPVGKEVTYRIEEDRFYLRPGMGDKKEHEYRVVAMEPRDKSGPSVQTALKVNHLQ
;
A
#
# COMPACT_ATOMS: atom_id res chain seq x y z
N MET A 1 14.67 -53.65 -2.39
CA MET A 1 15.02 -52.46 -1.57
C MET A 1 15.14 -51.17 -2.38
N LYS A 2 15.77 -51.18 -3.58
CA LYS A 2 15.94 -49.99 -4.43
C LYS A 2 14.64 -49.30 -4.88
N LEU A 3 13.59 -50.07 -5.19
CA LEU A 3 12.28 -49.52 -5.59
C LEU A 3 11.58 -48.74 -4.46
N LYS A 4 11.71 -49.20 -3.21
CA LYS A 4 11.13 -48.54 -2.03
C LYS A 4 11.85 -47.22 -1.72
N LEU A 5 13.17 -47.18 -1.93
CA LEU A 5 13.98 -45.96 -1.80
C LEU A 5 13.64 -44.92 -2.88
N ALA A 6 13.44 -45.37 -4.12
CA ALA A 6 13.04 -44.49 -5.22
C ALA A 6 11.65 -43.86 -4.99
N LEU A 7 10.70 -44.65 -4.49
CA LEU A 7 9.34 -44.17 -4.20
C LEU A 7 9.32 -43.18 -3.02
N ALA A 8 10.12 -43.42 -1.99
CA ALA A 8 10.26 -42.51 -0.85
C ALA A 8 10.88 -41.16 -1.27
N ALA A 9 11.89 -41.17 -2.15
CA ALA A 9 12.50 -39.95 -2.67
C ALA A 9 11.51 -39.12 -3.51
N LEU A 10 10.64 -39.77 -4.29
CA LEU A 10 9.63 -39.11 -5.10
C LEU A 10 8.55 -38.40 -4.24
N LEU A 11 8.17 -39.02 -3.11
CA LEU A 11 7.22 -38.46 -2.14
C LEU A 11 7.81 -37.29 -1.34
N LEU A 12 9.12 -37.29 -1.07
CA LEU A 12 9.78 -36.16 -0.39
C LEU A 12 9.92 -34.94 -1.30
N ALA A 13 10.12 -35.14 -2.61
CA ALA A 13 10.24 -34.05 -3.58
C ALA A 13 8.93 -33.25 -3.77
N SER A 14 7.77 -33.88 -3.56
CA SER A 14 6.45 -33.24 -3.72
C SER A 14 6.09 -32.28 -2.57
N LEU A 15 6.71 -32.43 -1.40
CA LEU A 15 6.50 -31.55 -0.24
C LEU A 15 7.29 -30.23 -0.33
N ALA A 16 8.31 -30.15 -1.20
CA ALA A 16 9.15 -28.97 -1.34
C ALA A 16 8.50 -27.82 -2.15
N GLN A 17 7.36 -28.08 -2.81
CA GLN A 17 6.69 -27.09 -3.66
C GLN A 17 5.54 -26.32 -2.98
N ALA A 18 5.42 -26.37 -1.66
CA ALA A 18 4.32 -25.73 -0.94
C ALA A 18 4.62 -24.31 -0.42
N GLN A 19 5.77 -23.72 -0.76
CA GLN A 19 6.05 -22.34 -0.34
C GLN A 19 5.33 -21.36 -1.27
N GLU A 20 4.14 -20.93 -0.86
CA GLU A 20 3.35 -19.93 -1.56
C GLU A 20 4.14 -18.62 -1.66
N THR A 21 4.46 -18.22 -2.89
CA THR A 21 5.24 -17.01 -3.13
C THR A 21 4.34 -15.80 -2.89
N LYS A 22 4.80 -14.88 -2.03
CA LYS A 22 4.09 -13.62 -1.78
C LYS A 22 3.91 -12.87 -3.11
N LYS A 23 2.66 -12.60 -3.48
CA LYS A 23 2.31 -11.87 -4.71
C LYS A 23 2.56 -10.38 -4.50
N TYR A 24 3.51 -9.81 -5.23
CA TYR A 24 3.80 -8.38 -5.22
C TYR A 24 3.22 -7.72 -6.47
N HIS A 25 2.80 -6.47 -6.29
CA HIS A 25 2.36 -5.55 -7.32
C HIS A 25 3.32 -4.36 -7.36
N SER A 26 3.41 -3.71 -8.52
CA SER A 26 4.10 -2.42 -8.67
C SER A 26 3.08 -1.29 -8.64
N GLY A 27 3.48 -0.15 -8.06
CA GLY A 27 2.69 1.07 -8.05
C GLY A 27 3.57 2.30 -7.96
N GLN A 28 3.00 3.47 -8.18
CA GLN A 28 3.73 4.74 -8.10
C GLN A 28 3.17 5.58 -6.96
N LEU A 29 4.03 6.08 -6.07
CA LEU A 29 3.60 7.09 -5.11
C LEU A 29 3.39 8.42 -5.83
N LEU A 30 2.17 8.92 -5.84
CA LEU A 30 1.82 10.17 -6.50
C LEU A 30 2.07 11.37 -5.59
N GLN A 31 1.62 11.29 -4.35
CA GLN A 31 1.60 12.44 -3.46
C GLN A 31 1.65 12.02 -1.99
N MET A 32 2.07 12.97 -1.16
CA MET A 32 1.87 12.97 0.29
C MET A 32 0.99 14.17 0.66
N GLU A 33 -0.07 13.91 1.42
CA GLU A 33 -1.00 14.89 1.92
C GLU A 33 -0.95 14.95 3.45
N SER A 34 -1.31 16.13 3.95
CA SER A 34 -1.36 16.46 5.37
C SER A 34 -2.82 16.78 5.68
N LEU A 35 -3.55 15.81 6.22
CA LEU A 35 -4.99 15.90 6.43
C LEU A 35 -5.31 16.04 7.91
N GLU A 36 -6.36 16.79 8.24
CA GLU A 36 -6.92 16.78 9.59
C GLU A 36 -7.49 15.39 9.90
N CYS A 37 -7.10 14.84 11.05
CA CYS A 37 -7.58 13.56 11.52
C CYS A 37 -7.89 13.64 13.02
N THR A 38 -8.52 12.62 13.58
CA THR A 38 -8.89 12.61 14.99
C THR A 38 -7.75 12.07 15.87
N VAL A 39 -7.76 12.37 17.17
CA VAL A 39 -6.79 11.83 18.15
C VAL A 39 -6.78 10.29 18.17
N PHE A 40 -7.90 9.65 17.82
CA PHE A 40 -7.98 8.18 17.68
C PHE A 40 -7.15 7.65 16.51
N GLU A 41 -6.92 8.46 15.49
CA GLU A 41 -6.16 8.10 14.29
C GLU A 41 -4.68 8.49 14.43
N ASN A 42 -4.36 9.44 15.31
CA ASN A 42 -3.00 9.83 15.66
C ASN A 42 -2.80 9.82 17.19
N PRO A 43 -2.47 8.66 17.79
CA PRO A 43 -2.31 8.50 19.23
C PRO A 43 -1.09 9.23 19.83
N ILE A 44 -0.27 9.88 18.99
CA ILE A 44 0.88 10.70 19.42
C ILE A 44 0.46 12.16 19.60
N ALA A 45 -0.66 12.59 19.01
CA ALA A 45 -1.11 13.97 19.11
C ALA A 45 -1.78 14.24 20.48
N ASN A 46 -1.41 15.36 21.09
CA ASN A 46 -2.05 15.83 22.32
C ASN A 46 -3.45 16.36 21.99
N ALA A 47 -4.40 16.20 22.92
CA ALA A 47 -5.80 16.62 22.71
C ALA A 47 -6.01 18.13 22.47
N SER A 48 -4.96 18.95 22.63
CA SER A 48 -4.98 20.41 22.41
C SER A 48 -4.49 20.85 21.03
N ASP A 49 -3.88 19.95 20.25
CA ASP A 49 -3.24 20.30 18.98
C ASP A 49 -4.15 19.85 17.83
N SER A 50 -4.29 20.68 16.80
CA SER A 50 -4.94 20.27 15.55
C SER A 50 -4.22 19.02 15.02
N VAL A 51 -4.89 17.88 15.09
CA VAL A 51 -4.26 16.59 14.83
C VAL A 51 -4.17 16.41 13.31
N VAL A 52 -2.94 16.36 12.81
CA VAL A 52 -2.65 16.19 11.39
C VAL A 52 -2.10 14.78 11.15
N CYS A 53 -2.59 14.10 10.12
CA CYS A 53 -2.13 12.80 9.68
C CYS A 53 -1.44 12.91 8.31
N GLN A 54 -0.34 12.18 8.16
CA GLN A 54 0.29 11.98 6.86
C GLN A 54 -0.43 10.88 6.11
N GLU A 55 -0.88 11.20 4.90
CA GLU A 55 -1.54 10.28 3.99
C GLU A 55 -0.79 10.24 2.66
N TYR A 56 -0.55 9.05 2.13
CA TYR A 56 0.11 8.86 0.85
C TYR A 56 -0.88 8.35 -0.19
N VAL A 57 -0.82 8.91 -1.39
CA VAL A 57 -1.61 8.42 -2.53
C VAL A 57 -0.71 7.51 -3.36
N LEU A 58 -1.04 6.22 -3.39
CA LEU A 58 -0.38 5.22 -4.21
C LEU A 58 -1.26 4.86 -5.41
N GLN A 59 -0.73 5.04 -6.60
CA GLN A 59 -1.36 4.59 -7.83
C GLN A 59 -1.01 3.12 -8.10
N GLY A 60 -2.02 2.25 -8.03
CA GLY A 60 -1.97 0.88 -8.53
C GLY A 60 -2.36 0.78 -10.01
N GLU A 61 -2.75 -0.42 -10.43
CA GLU A 61 -3.18 -0.67 -11.82
C GLU A 61 -4.50 0.07 -12.13
N ASP A 62 -5.51 -0.17 -11.28
CA ASP A 62 -6.90 0.27 -11.48
C ASP A 62 -7.44 1.13 -10.33
N VAL A 63 -6.64 1.36 -9.29
CA VAL A 63 -7.09 1.96 -8.03
C VAL A 63 -6.04 2.94 -7.53
N LEU A 64 -6.49 4.06 -6.98
CA LEU A 64 -5.71 4.95 -6.14
C LEU A 64 -5.96 4.57 -4.67
N PHE A 65 -4.89 4.19 -3.98
CA PHE A 65 -4.93 3.87 -2.56
C PHE A 65 -4.50 5.06 -1.74
N HIS A 66 -5.31 5.41 -0.75
CA HIS A 66 -4.96 6.38 0.29
C HIS A 66 -4.42 5.62 1.49
N LEU A 67 -3.15 5.85 1.82
CA LEU A 67 -2.39 5.04 2.77
C LEU A 67 -1.92 5.89 3.95
N ARG A 68 -2.11 5.38 5.17
CA ARG A 68 -1.52 5.95 6.38
C ARG A 68 -0.56 4.96 7.03
N ALA A 69 0.56 5.44 7.54
CA ALA A 69 1.50 4.60 8.25
C ALA A 69 0.84 4.03 9.51
N LYS A 70 0.95 2.71 9.72
CA LYS A 70 0.40 2.09 10.93
C LYS A 70 1.28 2.36 12.16
N ASP A 71 2.59 2.40 11.96
CA ASP A 71 3.57 2.75 12.98
C ASP A 71 4.01 4.22 12.83
N LEU A 72 3.41 5.09 13.64
CA LEU A 72 3.73 6.52 13.68
C LEU A 72 5.06 6.81 14.39
N LYS A 73 5.60 5.87 15.17
CA LYS A 73 6.87 6.05 15.90
C LYS A 73 8.09 5.82 15.01
N HIS A 74 7.95 4.93 14.02
CA HIS A 74 9.01 4.61 13.06
C HIS A 74 8.56 4.84 11.61
N THR A 75 7.80 5.91 11.37
CA THR A 75 7.37 6.26 10.02
C THR A 75 8.57 6.66 9.18
N ILE A 76 8.77 5.93 8.09
CA ILE A 76 9.71 6.33 7.05
C ILE A 76 9.00 7.25 6.05
N LEU A 77 9.71 8.26 5.57
CA LEU A 77 9.20 9.09 4.48
C LEU A 77 9.27 8.31 3.18
N LEU A 78 8.13 8.13 2.52
CA LEU A 78 8.07 7.46 1.23
C LEU A 78 8.51 8.39 0.10
N PRO A 79 9.29 7.90 -0.87
CA PRO A 79 9.78 8.72 -1.98
C PRO A 79 8.65 8.98 -2.98
N VAL A 80 8.05 10.17 -2.91
CA VAL A 80 7.02 10.63 -3.85
C VAL A 80 7.59 10.69 -5.28
N GLY A 81 6.77 10.30 -6.26
CA GLY A 81 7.12 10.21 -7.68
C GLY A 81 7.93 8.96 -8.06
N LYS A 82 8.21 8.05 -7.11
CA LYS A 82 8.95 6.81 -7.38
C LYS A 82 8.04 5.59 -7.43
N GLU A 83 8.49 4.61 -8.20
CA GLU A 83 7.89 3.28 -8.20
C GLU A 83 8.22 2.55 -6.90
N VAL A 84 7.23 1.87 -6.34
CA VAL A 84 7.32 1.03 -5.16
C VAL A 84 6.70 -0.32 -5.45
N THR A 85 7.07 -1.31 -4.65
CA THR A 85 6.39 -2.61 -4.68
C THR A 85 5.52 -2.75 -3.45
N TYR A 86 4.34 -3.33 -3.62
CA TYR A 86 3.41 -3.54 -2.52
C TYR A 86 2.76 -4.92 -2.63
N ARG A 87 2.21 -5.37 -1.52
CA ARG A 87 1.35 -6.56 -1.48
C ARG A 87 0.23 -6.32 -0.49
N ILE A 88 -0.88 -6.98 -0.75
CA ILE A 88 -2.04 -7.01 0.13
C ILE A 88 -2.15 -8.44 0.64
N GLU A 89 -2.19 -8.61 1.94
CA GLU A 89 -2.35 -9.91 2.59
C GLU A 89 -3.45 -9.78 3.63
N GLU A 90 -4.59 -10.42 3.36
CA GLU A 90 -5.84 -10.23 4.11
C GLU A 90 -6.20 -8.73 4.11
N ASP A 91 -6.25 -8.12 5.29
CA ASP A 91 -6.58 -6.70 5.47
C ASP A 91 -5.34 -5.81 5.68
N ARG A 92 -4.14 -6.34 5.40
CA ARG A 92 -2.87 -5.65 5.66
C ARG A 92 -2.20 -5.24 4.36
N PHE A 93 -1.83 -3.96 4.30
CA PHE A 93 -1.11 -3.38 3.17
C PHE A 93 0.37 -3.27 3.50
N TYR A 94 1.23 -3.92 2.71
CA TYR A 94 2.67 -3.90 2.91
C TYR A 94 3.35 -3.21 1.73
N LEU A 95 4.18 -2.20 2.00
CA LEU A 95 4.87 -1.41 1.00
C LEU A 95 6.39 -1.52 1.17
N ARG A 96 7.11 -1.57 0.05
CA ARG A 96 8.58 -1.55 -0.03
C ARG A 96 9.06 -0.32 -0.82
N PRO A 97 9.87 0.55 -0.22
CA PRO A 97 10.41 1.72 -0.91
C PRO A 97 11.47 1.30 -1.93
N GLY A 98 11.07 1.16 -3.20
CA GLY A 98 11.98 0.98 -4.32
C GLY A 98 12.50 -0.44 -4.59
N MET A 99 13.23 -0.57 -5.70
CA MET A 99 13.75 -1.83 -6.23
C MET A 99 15.07 -2.20 -5.55
N GLY A 100 15.00 -2.92 -4.43
CA GLY A 100 16.18 -3.46 -3.73
C GLY A 100 16.06 -3.48 -2.22
N ASP A 101 15.22 -2.62 -1.64
CA ASP A 101 14.87 -2.73 -0.23
C ASP A 101 13.90 -3.90 -0.02
N LYS A 102 14.27 -4.80 0.90
CA LYS A 102 13.44 -5.95 1.26
C LYS A 102 12.55 -5.65 2.46
N LYS A 103 12.75 -4.51 3.12
CA LYS A 103 12.01 -4.12 4.31
C LYS A 103 10.59 -3.71 3.92
N GLU A 104 9.63 -4.43 4.49
CA GLU A 104 8.22 -4.11 4.35
C GLU A 104 7.79 -3.20 5.48
N HIS A 105 6.98 -2.21 5.13
CA HIS A 105 6.33 -1.30 6.07
C HIS A 105 4.83 -1.50 5.95
N GLU A 106 4.15 -1.64 7.10
CA GLU A 106 2.70 -1.83 7.15
C GLU A 106 1.97 -0.48 7.09
N TYR A 107 1.03 -0.39 6.17
CA TYR A 107 0.15 0.76 5.98
C TYR A 107 -1.31 0.34 6.16
N ARG A 108 -2.12 1.28 6.63
CA ARG A 108 -3.58 1.19 6.62
C ARG A 108 -4.10 1.86 5.36
N VAL A 109 -4.97 1.18 4.63
CA VAL A 109 -5.76 1.79 3.56
C VAL A 109 -6.93 2.54 4.21
N VAL A 110 -7.03 3.84 3.99
CA VAL A 110 -8.11 4.68 4.53
C VAL A 110 -9.17 5.01 3.49
N ALA A 111 -8.79 5.06 2.21
CA ALA A 111 -9.71 5.19 1.09
C ALA A 111 -9.16 4.49 -0.16
N MET A 112 -10.06 4.13 -1.06
CA MET A 112 -9.75 3.55 -2.38
C MET A 112 -10.63 4.22 -3.41
N GLU A 113 -10.01 4.77 -4.46
CA GLU A 113 -10.70 5.43 -5.56
C GLU A 113 -10.42 4.68 -6.87
N PRO A 114 -11.45 4.37 -7.69
CA PRO A 114 -11.22 3.84 -9.02
C PRO A 114 -10.36 4.80 -9.84
N ARG A 115 -9.36 4.27 -10.53
CA ARG A 115 -8.55 5.08 -11.43
C ARG A 115 -9.28 5.27 -12.75
N ASP A 116 -9.53 6.53 -13.10
CA ASP A 116 -9.99 6.88 -14.43
C ASP A 116 -8.90 6.55 -15.47
N LYS A 117 -9.08 5.44 -16.20
CA LYS A 117 -8.22 5.07 -17.33
C LYS A 117 -8.53 5.88 -18.60
N SER A 118 -9.50 6.78 -18.55
CA SER A 118 -9.77 7.69 -19.66
C SER A 118 -8.57 8.62 -19.84
N GLY A 119 -7.91 8.54 -21.00
CA GLY A 119 -7.04 9.61 -21.50
C GLY A 119 -7.73 10.98 -21.44
N PRO A 120 -6.99 12.08 -21.63
CA PRO A 120 -7.32 13.40 -21.07
C PRO A 120 -8.74 13.84 -21.41
N SER A 121 -9.68 13.52 -20.54
CA SER A 121 -10.98 14.17 -20.51
C SER A 121 -10.86 15.25 -19.45
N VAL A 122 -10.62 16.46 -19.94
CA VAL A 122 -10.82 17.70 -19.23
C VAL A 122 -12.24 17.68 -18.65
N GLN A 123 -12.37 17.22 -17.42
CA GLN A 123 -13.53 17.53 -16.59
C GLN A 123 -13.17 18.82 -15.86
N THR A 124 -13.29 19.94 -16.59
CA THR A 124 -13.47 21.24 -15.98
C THR A 124 -14.76 21.15 -15.17
N ALA A 125 -14.63 20.77 -13.90
CA ALA A 125 -15.72 20.90 -12.95
C ALA A 125 -16.05 22.39 -12.87
N LEU A 126 -17.12 22.76 -13.57
CA LEU A 126 -17.82 24.03 -13.44
C LEU A 126 -18.22 24.20 -11.97
N LYS A 127 -17.32 24.77 -11.16
CA LYS A 127 -17.69 25.38 -9.89
C LYS A 127 -18.37 26.71 -10.23
N VAL A 128 -19.66 26.62 -10.54
CA VAL A 128 -20.53 27.79 -10.66
C VAL A 128 -20.55 28.46 -9.28
N ASN A 129 -19.81 29.56 -9.16
CA ASN A 129 -20.02 30.54 -8.10
C ASN A 129 -21.43 31.10 -8.29
N HIS A 130 -22.36 30.76 -7.40
CA HIS A 130 -23.54 31.59 -7.20
C HIS A 130 -23.41 32.25 -5.83
N LEU A 131 -22.92 33.49 -5.86
CA LEU A 131 -23.24 34.50 -4.86
C LEU A 131 -24.74 34.77 -4.97
N GLN A 132 -25.46 34.62 -3.87
CA GLN A 132 -26.63 35.40 -3.50
C GLN A 132 -26.88 35.26 -2.01
#